data_AF-G7LGW6-F1
#
_entry.id   AF-G7LGW6-F1
#
_cell.length_a   1.000
_cell.length_b   1.000
_cell.length_c   1.000
_cell.angle_alpha   90.00
_cell.angle_beta   90.00
_cell.angle_gamma   90.00
#
_symmetry.space_group_name_H-M   'P 1'
#
loop_
_entity.id
_entity.type
_entity.pdbx_description
1 polymer ?
#
loop_
_entity_poly.entity_id
_entity_poly.type
_entity_poly.pdbx_seq_one_letter_code
_entity_poly.pdbx_strand_id
1 'polypeptide(L)'
;MVPAIKSAHALGCDLSYCERLNIFSEINTNLGYVNEEGRLRMSPYHFNKASHGCTLYPPNMCYTFFNDFLSFILDRIQNSIFEVDNKRFIYHGDGIGDYCPSLRLRERDFVMSRKNFPVWDLI
;
A
#
# COMPACT_ATOMS: atom_id res chain seq x y z
N MET A 1 -15.23 -1.44 -3.78
CA MET A 1 -14.11 -0.71 -3.15
C MET A 1 -13.91 0.67 -3.76
N VAL A 2 -13.69 0.81 -5.08
CA VAL A 2 -13.86 2.09 -5.81
C VAL A 2 -15.17 2.82 -5.46
N PRO A 3 -16.34 2.15 -5.35
CA PRO A 3 -17.56 2.82 -4.90
C PRO A 3 -17.50 3.35 -3.46
N ALA A 4 -16.80 2.71 -2.53
CA ALA A 4 -16.66 3.21 -1.16
C ALA A 4 -15.80 4.48 -1.11
N ILE A 5 -14.75 4.54 -1.92
CA ILE A 5 -13.90 5.74 -2.02
C ILE A 5 -14.66 6.88 -2.70
N LYS A 6 -15.37 6.60 -3.81
CA LYS A 6 -16.26 7.58 -4.47
C LYS A 6 -17.37 8.09 -3.54
N SER A 7 -17.96 7.21 -2.74
CA SER A 7 -18.96 7.59 -1.73
C SER A 7 -18.34 8.40 -0.58
N ALA A 8 -17.15 8.07 -0.12
CA ALA A 8 -16.43 8.84 0.91
C ALA A 8 -16.02 10.23 0.40
N HIS A 9 -15.64 10.34 -0.88
CA HIS A 9 -15.40 11.61 -1.58
C HIS A 9 -16.69 12.46 -1.65
N ALA A 10 -17.83 11.85 -1.99
CA ALA A 10 -19.13 12.55 -1.98
C ALA A 10 -19.54 13.08 -0.59
N LEU A 11 -18.90 12.59 0.47
CA LEU A 11 -19.20 12.90 1.87
C LEU A 11 -18.08 13.68 2.58
N GLY A 12 -17.08 14.18 1.83
CA GLY A 12 -16.08 15.12 2.34
C GLY A 12 -14.88 14.50 3.07
N CYS A 13 -14.62 13.20 2.92
CA CYS A 13 -13.37 12.60 3.40
C CYS A 13 -12.18 13.04 2.53
N ASP A 14 -11.09 13.46 3.18
CA ASP A 14 -9.98 14.20 2.54
C ASP A 14 -8.96 13.31 1.80
N LEU A 15 -9.45 12.39 0.97
CA LEU A 15 -8.73 11.88 -0.22
C LEU A 15 -8.92 12.82 -1.43
N SER A 16 -9.60 13.95 -1.18
CA SER A 16 -10.23 14.84 -2.15
C SER A 16 -9.29 15.57 -3.09
N TYR A 17 -8.08 15.90 -2.63
CA TYR A 17 -7.13 16.68 -3.42
C TYR A 17 -6.57 15.87 -4.60
N CYS A 18 -6.15 14.63 -4.35
CA CYS A 18 -5.47 13.83 -5.35
C CYS A 18 -6.44 13.25 -6.40
N GLU A 19 -7.66 12.86 -6.01
CA GLU A 19 -8.67 12.41 -6.99
C GLU A 19 -9.13 13.55 -7.91
N ARG A 20 -9.32 14.77 -7.38
CA ARG A 20 -9.68 15.95 -8.20
C ARG A 20 -8.65 16.28 -9.27
N LEU A 21 -7.39 15.94 -9.04
CA LEU A 21 -6.30 16.20 -9.97
C LEU A 21 -6.13 15.10 -11.03
N ASN A 22 -6.92 14.01 -11.00
CA ASN A 22 -6.76 12.86 -11.89
C ASN A 22 -5.31 12.32 -11.95
N ILE A 23 -4.57 12.41 -10.83
CA ILE A 23 -3.17 11.99 -10.77
C ILE A 23 -2.98 10.49 -10.56
N PHE A 24 -4.06 9.77 -10.23
CA PHE A 24 -4.03 8.32 -10.04
C PHE A 24 -4.75 7.60 -11.18
N SER A 25 -4.09 6.61 -11.78
CA SER A 25 -4.70 5.67 -12.73
C SER A 25 -5.46 4.54 -12.03
N GLU A 26 -5.08 4.21 -10.80
CA GLU A 26 -5.66 3.11 -10.04
C GLU A 26 -5.53 3.34 -8.52
N ILE A 27 -6.52 2.89 -7.73
CA ILE A 27 -6.51 2.95 -6.26
C ILE A 27 -6.85 1.56 -5.71
N ASN A 28 -5.96 1.04 -4.85
CA ASN A 28 -6.12 -0.24 -4.17
C ASN A 28 -6.08 -0.03 -2.65
N THR A 29 -7.04 -0.59 -1.92
CA THR A 29 -7.13 -0.41 -0.46
C THR A 29 -7.52 -1.71 0.23
N ASN A 30 -7.35 -1.79 1.55
CA ASN A 30 -7.97 -2.89 2.31
C ASN A 30 -9.49 -2.88 2.16
N LEU A 31 -10.17 -4.00 2.45
CA LEU A 31 -11.62 -4.07 2.42
C LEU A 31 -12.21 -2.93 3.26
N GLY A 32 -13.18 -2.21 2.72
CA GLY A 32 -13.75 -1.06 3.40
C GLY A 32 -15.09 -0.65 2.84
N TYR A 33 -15.83 0.11 3.64
CA TYR A 33 -17.16 0.61 3.32
C TYR A 33 -17.33 2.03 3.87
N VAL A 34 -18.37 2.73 3.40
CA VAL A 34 -18.75 4.03 3.94
C VAL A 34 -19.92 3.83 4.88
N ASN A 35 -19.79 4.30 6.12
CA ASN A 35 -20.89 4.18 7.09
C ASN A 35 -21.98 5.23 6.82
N GLU A 36 -23.07 5.16 7.57
CA GLU A 36 -24.23 6.07 7.45
C GLU A 36 -23.87 7.54 7.71
N GLU A 37 -22.81 7.80 8.49
CA GLU A 37 -22.26 9.14 8.76
C GLU A 37 -21.37 9.66 7.61
N GLY A 38 -21.19 8.88 6.55
CA GLY A 38 -20.37 9.22 5.40
C GLY A 38 -18.86 9.08 5.58
N ARG A 39 -18.43 8.34 6.60
CA ARG A 39 -17.01 8.10 6.89
C ARG A 39 -16.53 6.81 6.25
N LEU A 40 -15.37 6.87 5.61
CA LEU A 40 -14.68 5.67 5.12
C LEU A 40 -14.20 4.84 6.32
N ARG A 41 -14.67 3.59 6.40
CA ARG A 41 -14.24 2.58 7.36
C ARG A 41 -13.45 1.51 6.63
N MET A 42 -12.17 1.44 6.96
CA MET A 42 -11.25 0.42 6.48
C MET A 42 -11.25 -0.75 7.45
N SER A 43 -11.60 -1.93 6.98
CA SER A 43 -11.41 -3.16 7.73
C SER A 43 -9.90 -3.45 7.81
N PRO A 44 -9.39 -3.80 8.99
CA PRO A 44 -8.01 -4.22 9.11
C PRO A 44 -7.79 -5.48 8.30
N TYR A 45 -6.68 -5.53 7.56
CA TYR A 45 -6.22 -6.72 6.89
C TYR A 45 -5.15 -7.39 7.76
N HIS A 46 -5.57 -8.32 8.62
CA HIS A 46 -4.67 -9.08 9.48
C HIS A 46 -4.81 -10.57 9.18
N PHE A 47 -3.70 -11.21 8.79
CA PHE A 47 -3.62 -12.66 8.77
C PHE A 47 -3.11 -13.17 10.13
N ASN A 48 -3.89 -14.04 10.77
CA ASN A 48 -3.46 -14.83 11.94
C ASN A 48 -2.61 -16.03 11.50
N LYS A 49 -1.49 -15.82 10.81
CA LYS A 49 -0.55 -16.90 10.43
C LYS A 49 0.88 -16.62 10.89
N ALA A 50 1.62 -17.72 11.07
CA ALA A 50 2.88 -17.82 11.81
C ALA A 50 3.95 -16.80 11.40
N SER A 51 4.79 -16.44 12.37
CA SER A 51 6.00 -15.64 12.18
C SER A 51 6.82 -16.21 11.03
N HIS A 52 7.07 -15.42 9.98
CA HIS A 52 7.91 -15.82 8.86
C HIS A 52 9.41 -15.56 9.13
N GLY A 53 9.82 -15.54 10.39
CA GLY A 53 11.20 -15.26 10.79
C GLY A 53 11.60 -13.78 10.72
N CYS A 54 10.67 -12.87 10.40
CA CYS A 54 10.91 -11.44 10.55
C CYS A 54 10.85 -11.07 12.04
N THR A 55 11.94 -10.50 12.55
CA THR A 55 12.06 -10.06 13.94
C THR A 55 11.67 -8.59 14.14
N LEU A 56 11.38 -7.87 13.04
CA LEU A 56 11.10 -6.43 13.09
C LEU A 56 9.68 -6.12 13.59
N TYR A 57 8.73 -7.07 13.48
CA TYR A 57 7.33 -6.84 13.87
C TYR A 57 6.61 -8.13 14.31
N PRO A 58 5.45 -8.00 14.98
CA PRO A 58 4.51 -9.09 15.19
C PRO A 58 4.07 -9.75 13.86
N PRO A 59 3.78 -11.06 13.82
CA PRO A 59 3.50 -11.81 12.58
C PRO A 59 2.40 -11.23 11.69
N ASN A 60 1.43 -10.53 12.28
CA ASN A 60 0.27 -9.94 11.62
C ASN A 60 0.55 -8.61 10.88
N MET A 61 1.78 -8.08 10.93
CA MET A 61 2.18 -6.81 10.32
C MET A 61 3.26 -6.98 9.24
N CYS A 62 3.64 -8.22 8.93
CA CYS A 62 4.77 -8.49 8.07
C CYS A 62 4.34 -8.75 6.63
N TYR A 63 4.59 -7.79 5.74
CA TYR A 63 4.03 -7.77 4.39
C TYR A 63 4.85 -8.52 3.31
N THR A 64 5.92 -9.22 3.69
CA THR A 64 6.93 -9.70 2.71
C THR A 64 6.69 -11.08 2.13
N PHE A 65 6.08 -11.99 2.87
CA PHE A 65 6.13 -13.41 2.50
C PHE A 65 4.77 -14.10 2.42
N PHE A 66 3.71 -13.42 2.80
CA PHE A 66 2.37 -13.95 2.66
C PHE A 66 1.71 -13.37 1.42
N ASN A 67 0.72 -14.09 0.89
CA ASN A 67 -0.26 -13.60 -0.09
C ASN A 67 -1.09 -12.46 0.52
N ASP A 68 -0.42 -11.43 0.98
CA ASP A 68 -1.03 -10.25 1.53
C ASP A 68 -1.47 -9.32 0.40
N PHE A 69 -2.32 -8.37 0.76
CA PHE A 69 -2.93 -7.50 -0.23
C PHE A 69 -1.87 -6.69 -0.99
N LEU A 70 -0.81 -6.22 -0.32
CA LEU A 70 0.22 -5.40 -0.94
C LEU A 70 1.11 -6.20 -1.90
N SER A 71 1.53 -7.41 -1.54
CA SER A 71 2.30 -8.29 -2.43
C SER A 71 1.52 -8.63 -3.70
N PHE A 72 0.23 -8.94 -3.57
CA PHE A 72 -0.62 -9.20 -4.74
C PHE A 72 -0.69 -8.00 -5.70
N ILE A 73 -0.82 -6.78 -5.14
CA ILE A 73 -0.84 -5.56 -5.95
C ILE A 73 0.52 -5.32 -6.62
N LEU A 74 1.63 -5.46 -5.89
CA LEU A 74 2.97 -5.32 -6.44
C LEU A 74 3.22 -6.32 -7.57
N ASP A 75 2.87 -7.60 -7.38
CA ASP A 75 3.03 -8.64 -8.40
C ASP A 75 2.20 -8.34 -9.65
N ARG A 76 0.94 -7.93 -9.48
CA ARG A 76 0.06 -7.57 -10.60
C ARG A 76 0.63 -6.39 -11.39
N ILE A 77 1.06 -5.33 -10.72
CA ILE A 77 1.58 -4.14 -11.39
C ILE A 77 2.92 -4.47 -12.05
N GLN A 78 3.83 -5.14 -11.36
CA GLN A 78 5.14 -5.54 -11.89
C GLN A 78 5.00 -6.42 -13.13
N ASN A 79 4.06 -7.38 -13.14
CA ASN A 79 3.76 -8.21 -14.29
C ASN A 79 3.14 -7.41 -15.44
N SER A 80 2.25 -6.45 -15.14
CA SER A 80 1.62 -5.61 -16.17
C SER A 80 2.59 -4.66 -16.88
N ILE A 81 3.72 -4.31 -16.24
CA ILE A 81 4.71 -3.40 -16.81
C ILE A 81 6.01 -4.11 -17.24
N PHE A 82 6.06 -5.43 -17.10
CA PHE A 82 7.26 -6.23 -17.34
C PHE A 82 7.81 -6.07 -18.76
N GLU A 83 6.92 -5.95 -19.75
CA GLU A 83 7.30 -5.83 -21.17
C GLU A 83 7.71 -4.40 -21.58
N VAL A 84 7.52 -3.40 -20.71
CA VAL A 84 7.89 -2.01 -20.99
C VAL A 84 9.22 -1.71 -20.28
N ASP A 85 10.32 -1.95 -20.98
CA ASP A 85 11.67 -1.98 -20.42
C ASP A 85 12.11 -0.66 -19.73
N ASN A 86 11.40 0.44 -20.01
CA ASN A 86 11.71 1.78 -19.49
C ASN A 86 10.92 2.20 -18.23
N LYS A 87 10.02 1.37 -17.70
CA LYS A 87 9.25 1.73 -16.50
C LYS A 87 9.98 1.32 -15.21
N ARG A 88 10.01 2.24 -14.23
CA ARG A 88 10.57 2.05 -12.88
C ARG A 88 9.48 2.17 -11.82
N PHE A 89 9.62 1.44 -10.73
CA PHE A 89 8.80 1.63 -9.54
C PHE A 89 9.39 2.68 -8.62
N ILE A 90 8.52 3.51 -8.07
CA ILE A 90 8.83 4.41 -6.96
C ILE A 90 7.86 4.04 -5.84
N TYR A 91 8.37 3.44 -4.78
CA TYR A 91 7.62 3.11 -3.59
C TYR A 91 7.77 4.24 -2.58
N HIS A 92 6.68 4.69 -1.97
CA HIS A 92 6.69 5.75 -0.96
C HIS A 92 5.96 5.27 0.29
N GLY A 93 6.64 5.33 1.44
CA GLY A 93 6.14 4.80 2.70
C GLY A 93 6.82 5.48 3.89
N ASP A 94 6.21 5.34 5.07
CA ASP A 94 6.69 5.95 6.31
C ASP A 94 6.68 4.98 7.51
N GLY A 95 5.84 3.95 7.48
CA GLY A 95 5.72 2.99 8.57
C GLY A 95 6.76 1.89 8.50
N ILE A 96 7.14 1.32 9.64
CA ILE A 96 8.09 0.20 9.68
C ILE A 96 7.67 -0.99 8.81
N GLY A 97 6.35 -1.18 8.60
CA GLY A 97 5.79 -2.21 7.72
C GLY A 97 6.10 -2.01 6.23
N ASP A 98 6.55 -0.81 5.83
CA ASP A 98 6.96 -0.48 4.47
C ASP A 98 8.35 -1.03 4.11
N TYR A 99 9.16 -1.41 5.11
CA TYR A 99 10.50 -1.95 4.87
C TYR A 99 10.44 -3.25 4.07
N CYS A 100 9.62 -4.20 4.51
CA CYS A 100 9.44 -5.48 3.86
C CYS A 100 9.05 -5.36 2.36
N PRO A 101 7.96 -4.66 1.98
CA PRO A 101 7.61 -4.42 0.58
C PRO A 101 8.74 -3.79 -0.24
N SER A 102 9.54 -2.90 0.37
CA SER A 102 10.66 -2.26 -0.30
C SER A 102 11.75 -3.24 -0.76
N LEU A 103 11.94 -4.36 -0.04
CA LEU A 103 12.88 -5.42 -0.42
C LEU A 103 12.47 -6.21 -1.68
N ARG A 104 11.22 -6.06 -2.15
CA ARG A 104 10.73 -6.70 -3.38
C ARG A 104 10.98 -5.85 -4.64
N LEU A 105 11.53 -4.66 -4.48
CA LEU A 105 11.85 -3.77 -5.59
C LEU A 105 13.14 -4.24 -6.30
N ARG A 106 13.28 -3.90 -7.59
CA ARG A 106 14.47 -4.23 -8.37
C ARG A 106 15.55 -3.17 -8.13
N GLU A 107 16.80 -3.48 -8.48
CA GLU A 107 17.94 -2.56 -8.35
C GLU A 107 17.72 -1.18 -9.00
N ARG A 108 16.91 -1.11 -10.06
CA ARG A 108 16.60 0.13 -10.79
C ARG A 108 15.47 0.97 -10.19
N ASP A 109 14.73 0.41 -9.25
CA ASP A 109 13.56 1.02 -8.62
C ASP A 109 13.98 1.85 -7.39
N PHE A 110 13.08 2.72 -6.91
CA PHE A 110 13.38 3.64 -5.81
C PHE A 110 12.42 3.47 -4.64
N VAL A 111 12.95 3.66 -3.44
CA VAL A 111 12.17 3.83 -2.21
C VAL A 111 12.33 5.26 -1.74
N MET A 112 11.22 5.93 -1.49
CA MET A 112 11.17 7.27 -0.92
C MET A 112 10.58 7.15 0.48
N SER A 113 11.45 6.94 1.46
CA SER A 113 11.07 6.91 2.87
C SER A 113 10.85 8.32 3.40
N ARG A 114 9.86 8.49 4.26
CA ARG A 114 9.62 9.77 4.93
C ARG A 114 10.69 10.01 5.99
N LYS A 115 11.42 11.13 5.88
CA LYS A 115 12.47 11.48 6.83
C LYS A 115 11.97 11.52 8.28
N ASN A 116 12.73 10.93 9.20
CA ASN A 116 12.43 10.80 10.63
C ASN A 116 11.20 9.93 10.96
N PHE A 117 10.79 9.03 10.07
CA PHE A 117 9.77 8.02 10.34
C PHE A 117 10.37 6.62 10.39
N PRO A 118 9.71 5.62 11.00
CA PRO A 118 10.34 4.33 11.32
C PRO A 118 11.02 3.59 10.16
N VAL A 119 10.52 3.73 8.92
CA VAL A 119 11.14 3.07 7.77
C VAL A 119 12.44 3.74 7.31
N TRP A 120 12.62 5.04 7.60
CA TRP A 120 13.80 5.81 7.24
C TRP A 120 15.09 5.24 7.84
N ASP A 121 15.01 4.72 9.06
CA ASP A 121 16.18 4.17 9.76
C ASP A 121 16.56 2.76 9.25
N LEU A 122 15.77 2.18 8.33
CA LEU A 122 15.96 0.83 7.81
C LEU A 122 16.46 0.78 6.36
N ILE A 123 16.47 1.90 5.62
CA ILE A 123 16.76 1.96 4.17
C ILE A 123 17.95 2.88 3.90
#